data_AF-A0A959SBV3-F1
#
_entry.id   AF-A0A959SBV3-F1
#
_cell.length_a   1.000
_cell.length_b   1.000
_cell.length_c   1.000
_cell.angle_alpha   90.00
_cell.angle_beta   90.00
_cell.angle_gamma   90.00
#
_symmetry.space_group_name_H-M   'P 1'
#
loop_
_entity.id
_entity.type
_entity.pdbx_description
1 polymer ?
#
loop_
_entity_poly.entity_id
_entity_poly.type
_entity_poly.pdbx_seq_one_letter_code
_entity_poly.pdbx_strand_id
1 'polypeptide(L)'
;MSTSTKRTWRWPWQARFGWLQGLLLTISVLLGSWWYSRATLPYNEEGRWFDEKQMIVYHERTEEVLRIAFMASFMVWVISMVGPARHPDQ
;
A
#
# COMPACT_ATOMS: atom_id res chain seq x y z
N MET A 1 -0.63 49.36 -6.24
CA MET A 1 0.07 48.23 -5.58
C MET A 1 -0.79 46.98 -5.74
N SER A 2 -0.41 46.09 -6.66
CA SER A 2 -1.16 44.86 -6.96
C SER A 2 -0.70 43.76 -6.01
N THR A 3 -1.56 43.38 -5.07
CA THR A 3 -1.37 42.19 -4.24
C THR A 3 -1.72 40.96 -5.08
N SER A 4 -0.71 40.46 -5.79
CA SER A 4 -0.73 39.15 -6.44
C SER A 4 -0.85 38.07 -5.37
N THR A 5 -2.08 37.78 -4.97
CA THR A 5 -2.39 36.62 -4.15
C THR A 5 -2.19 35.40 -5.04
N LYS A 6 -0.99 34.81 -4.98
CA LYS A 6 -0.75 33.46 -5.51
C LYS A 6 -1.66 32.51 -4.75
N ARG A 7 -2.89 32.36 -5.24
CA ARG A 7 -3.87 31.38 -4.79
C ARG A 7 -3.27 30.02 -5.17
N THR A 8 -2.47 29.47 -4.27
CA THR A 8 -2.02 28.09 -4.35
C THR A 8 -3.29 27.25 -4.39
N TRP A 9 -3.64 26.80 -5.59
CA TRP A 9 -4.74 25.88 -5.85
C TRP A 9 -4.37 24.53 -5.25
N ARG A 10 -4.37 24.46 -3.91
CA ARG A 10 -4.33 23.22 -3.17
C ARG A 10 -5.70 22.59 -3.37
N TRP A 11 -5.76 21.62 -4.26
CA TRP A 11 -6.97 20.87 -4.56
C TRP A 11 -7.61 20.36 -3.26
N PRO A 12 -8.87 20.73 -2.95
CA PRO A 12 -9.52 20.34 -1.69
C PRO A 12 -9.72 18.83 -1.56
N TRP A 13 -9.59 18.08 -2.66
CA TRP A 13 -9.72 16.62 -2.68
C TRP A 13 -8.57 15.91 -1.97
N GLN A 14 -7.33 16.42 -2.04
CA GLN A 14 -6.19 15.86 -1.30
C GLN A 14 -6.37 16.02 0.22
N ALA A 15 -6.95 17.14 0.67
CA ALA A 15 -7.26 17.36 2.08
C ALA A 15 -8.43 16.49 2.58
N ARG A 16 -9.41 16.17 1.70
CA ARG A 16 -10.59 15.35 2.06
C ARG A 16 -10.30 13.85 2.12
N PHE A 17 -9.30 13.37 1.38
CA PHE A 17 -8.93 11.95 1.33
C PHE A 17 -7.55 11.64 1.94
N GLY A 18 -6.86 12.63 2.52
CA GLY A 18 -5.55 12.43 3.13
C GLY A 18 -5.55 11.40 4.27
N TRP A 19 -6.65 11.30 5.03
CA TRP A 19 -6.81 10.27 6.08
C TRP A 19 -6.96 8.86 5.49
N LEU A 20 -7.64 8.72 4.34
CA LEU A 20 -7.76 7.46 3.61
C LEU A 20 -6.41 7.02 3.03
N GLN A 21 -5.63 7.98 2.51
CA GLN A 21 -4.27 7.72 2.02
C GLN A 21 -3.31 7.33 3.15
N GLY A 22 -3.41 8.00 4.30
CA GLY A 22 -2.65 7.65 5.49
C GLY A 22 -3.05 6.27 6.05
N LEU A 23 -4.35 5.95 6.04
CA LEU A 23 -4.86 4.64 6.44
C LEU A 23 -4.33 3.54 5.53
N LEU A 24 -4.41 3.72 4.20
CA LEU A 24 -3.90 2.78 3.22
C LEU A 24 -2.39 2.55 3.39
N LEU A 25 -1.62 3.63 3.54
CA LEU A 25 -0.17 3.53 3.78
C LEU A 25 0.13 2.77 5.08
N THR A 26 -0.61 3.06 6.16
CA THR A 26 -0.42 2.40 7.45
C THR A 26 -0.72 0.90 7.34
N ILE A 27 -1.84 0.54 6.69
CA ILE A 27 -2.21 -0.85 6.42
C ILE A 27 -1.11 -1.53 5.60
N SER A 28 -0.61 -0.90 4.53
CA SER A 28 0.48 -1.43 3.72
C SER A 28 1.76 -1.64 4.54
N VAL A 29 2.17 -0.70 5.36
CA VAL A 29 3.38 -0.83 6.19
C VAL A 29 3.22 -1.96 7.22
N LEU A 30 2.06 -2.07 7.87
CA LEU A 30 1.78 -3.14 8.82
C LEU A 30 1.77 -4.51 8.16
N LEU A 31 1.09 -4.64 7.02
CA LEU A 31 1.07 -5.88 6.22
C LEU A 31 2.46 -6.25 5.73
N GLY A 32 3.23 -5.29 5.21
CA GLY A 32 4.60 -5.52 4.75
C GLY A 32 5.56 -5.91 5.88
N SER A 33 5.41 -5.31 7.06
CA SER A 33 6.23 -5.65 8.23
C SER A 33 5.88 -7.04 8.77
N TRP A 34 4.59 -7.34 8.89
CA TRP A 34 4.11 -8.66 9.27
C TRP A 34 4.58 -9.71 8.27
N TRP A 35 4.44 -9.43 6.97
CA TRP A 35 4.95 -10.25 5.89
C TRP A 35 6.43 -10.56 6.01
N TYR A 36 7.25 -9.51 6.14
CA TYR A 36 8.69 -9.67 6.21
C TYR A 36 9.11 -10.58 7.38
N SER A 37 8.42 -10.48 8.51
CA SER A 37 8.65 -11.38 9.65
C SER A 37 8.30 -12.86 9.38
N ARG A 38 7.46 -13.12 8.38
CA ARG A 38 7.02 -14.46 7.97
C ARG A 38 7.84 -15.02 6.81
N ALA A 39 8.24 -14.18 5.86
CA ALA A 39 9.08 -14.55 4.72
C ALA A 39 10.47 -15.05 5.13
N THR A 40 10.95 -14.72 6.33
CA THR A 40 12.23 -15.21 6.86
C THR A 40 12.16 -16.63 7.41
N LEU A 41 10.99 -17.26 7.42
CA LEU A 41 10.83 -18.61 7.97
C LEU A 41 11.23 -19.66 6.92
N PRO A 42 12.06 -20.64 7.27
CA PRO A 42 12.52 -21.65 6.33
C PRO A 42 11.37 -22.56 5.91
N TYR A 43 11.18 -22.71 4.60
CA TYR A 43 10.31 -23.73 4.04
C TYR A 43 10.94 -25.12 4.21
N ASN A 44 10.11 -26.13 4.45
CA ASN A 44 10.53 -27.53 4.35
C ASN A 44 10.67 -27.96 2.88
N GLU A 45 11.15 -29.18 2.65
CA GLU A 45 11.35 -29.74 1.29
C GLU A 45 10.06 -29.82 0.46
N GLU A 46 8.90 -29.71 1.10
CA GLU A 46 7.59 -29.74 0.47
C GLU A 46 7.00 -28.33 0.23
N GLY A 47 7.80 -27.28 0.41
CA GLY A 47 7.37 -25.89 0.19
C GLY A 47 6.31 -25.43 1.20
N ARG A 48 6.36 -25.96 2.43
CA ARG A 48 5.48 -25.56 3.53
C ARG A 48 6.29 -25.03 4.71
N TRP A 49 5.74 -24.04 5.39
CA TRP A 49 6.28 -23.59 6.67
C TRP A 49 5.18 -23.66 7.74
N PHE A 50 5.56 -24.02 8.96
CA PHE A 50 4.65 -24.15 10.08
C PHE A 50 4.70 -22.90 10.95
N ASP A 51 3.55 -22.28 11.14
CA ASP A 51 3.38 -21.17 12.07
C ASP A 51 3.01 -21.68 13.45
N GLU A 52 3.98 -21.75 14.34
CA GLU A 52 3.76 -22.16 15.73
C GLU A 52 2.78 -21.23 16.47
N LYS A 53 2.75 -19.93 16.14
CA LYS A 53 1.89 -18.96 16.84
C LYS A 53 0.41 -19.10 16.48
N GLN A 54 0.12 -19.45 15.23
CA GLN A 54 -1.24 -19.59 14.73
C GLN A 54 -1.67 -21.05 14.59
N MET A 55 -0.74 -21.99 14.75
CA MET A 55 -0.92 -23.42 14.44
C MET A 55 -1.43 -23.65 13.01
N ILE A 56 -0.94 -22.86 12.05
CA ILE A 56 -1.33 -22.92 10.64
C ILE A 56 -0.13 -23.36 9.80
N VAL A 57 -0.38 -24.26 8.84
CA VAL A 57 0.60 -24.64 7.82
C VAL A 57 0.36 -23.78 6.59
N TYR A 58 1.37 -23.03 6.18
CA TYR A 58 1.32 -22.18 5.02
C TYR A 58 2.09 -22.81 3.86
N HIS A 59 1.55 -22.66 2.66
CA HIS A 59 2.22 -23.12 1.45
C HIS A 59 2.94 -21.94 0.78
N GLU A 60 4.03 -22.20 0.09
CA GLU A 60 4.78 -21.21 -0.71
C GLU A 60 3.86 -20.42 -1.67
N ARG A 61 2.85 -21.08 -2.24
CA ARG A 61 1.84 -20.41 -3.09
C ARG A 61 1.01 -19.36 -2.34
N THR A 62 0.77 -19.56 -1.05
CA THR A 62 0.10 -18.56 -0.20
C THR A 62 0.99 -17.33 -0.04
N GLU A 63 2.32 -17.51 -0.02
CA GLU A 63 3.28 -16.41 -0.01
C GLU A 63 3.20 -15.60 -1.34
N GLU A 64 3.11 -16.31 -2.45
CA GLU A 64 3.06 -15.65 -3.76
C GLU A 64 1.79 -14.79 -3.93
N VAL A 65 0.63 -15.33 -3.53
CA VAL A 65 -0.67 -14.62 -3.65
C VAL A 65 -0.69 -13.36 -2.80
N LEU A 66 -0.22 -13.43 -1.54
CA LEU A 66 -0.21 -12.28 -0.64
C LEU A 66 0.80 -11.21 -1.11
N ARG A 67 1.94 -11.61 -1.71
CA ARG A 67 2.89 -10.67 -2.32
C ARG A 67 2.29 -9.92 -3.50
N ILE A 68 1.56 -10.62 -4.38
CA ILE A 68 0.86 -10.02 -5.51
C ILE A 68 -0.23 -9.05 -5.01
N ALA A 69 -1.01 -9.45 -4.01
CA ALA A 69 -2.04 -8.60 -3.40
C ALA A 69 -1.44 -7.33 -2.77
N PHE A 70 -0.29 -7.45 -2.12
CA PHE A 70 0.45 -6.31 -1.58
C PHE A 70 0.93 -5.36 -2.69
N MET A 71 1.54 -5.89 -3.77
CA MET A 71 1.95 -5.05 -4.91
C MET A 71 0.77 -4.34 -5.56
N ALA A 72 -0.36 -5.03 -5.77
CA ALA A 72 -1.55 -4.45 -6.37
C ALA A 72 -2.11 -3.30 -5.53
N SER A 73 -2.22 -3.50 -4.22
CA SER A 73 -2.70 -2.46 -3.29
C SER A 73 -1.74 -1.27 -3.21
N PHE A 74 -0.43 -1.50 -3.24
CA PHE A 74 0.58 -0.44 -3.32
C PHE A 74 0.47 0.36 -4.63
N MET A 75 0.29 -0.30 -5.78
CA MET A 75 0.11 0.39 -7.07
C MET A 75 -1.15 1.26 -7.10
N VAL A 76 -2.26 0.76 -6.56
CA VAL A 76 -3.50 1.56 -6.41
C VAL A 76 -3.24 2.80 -5.55
N TRP A 77 -2.49 2.66 -4.46
CA TRP A 77 -2.11 3.80 -3.61
C TRP A 77 -1.26 4.83 -4.38
N VAL A 78 -0.24 4.39 -5.12
CA VAL A 78 0.60 5.28 -5.95
C VAL A 78 -0.24 6.01 -7.01
N ILE A 79 -1.10 5.31 -7.74
CA ILE A 79 -1.99 5.91 -8.75
C ILE A 79 -2.95 6.91 -8.08
N SER A 80 -3.42 6.64 -6.88
CA SER A 80 -4.27 7.57 -6.14
C SER A 80 -3.54 8.85 -5.69
N MET A 81 -2.20 8.79 -5.53
CA MET A 81 -1.37 9.96 -5.27
C MET A 81 -1.08 10.74 -6.54
N VAL A 82 -0.88 10.04 -7.66
CA VAL A 82 -0.78 10.60 -9.00
C VAL A 82 -2.19 10.83 -9.53
N GLY A 83 -2.93 11.73 -8.89
CA GLY A 83 -4.26 12.14 -9.36
C GLY A 83 -4.19 12.58 -10.83
N PRO A 84 -5.28 12.45 -11.61
CA PRO A 84 -5.26 12.84 -13.01
C PRO A 84 -4.81 14.29 -13.10
N ALA A 85 -3.68 14.53 -13.77
CA ALA A 85 -3.32 15.85 -14.24
C ALA A 85 -4.45 16.28 -15.16
N ARG A 86 -5.46 16.98 -14.63
CA ARG A 86 -6.43 17.65 -15.49
C ARG A 86 -5.61 18.64 -16.29
N HIS A 87 -5.58 18.45 -17.61
CA HIS A 87 -5.18 19.48 -18.54
C HIS A 87 -5.85 20.79 -18.11
N PRO A 88 -5.09 21.88 -17.91
CA PRO A 88 -5.63 23.15 -17.44
C PRO A 88 -6.58 23.86 -18.44
N ASP A 89 -7.04 23.20 -19.50
CA ASP A 89 -7.66 23.84 -20.67
C ASP A 89 -9.07 23.32 -21.05
N GLN A 90 -9.87 22.83 -20.10
CA GLN A 90 -11.33 22.65 -20.30
C GLN A 90 -12.15 23.20 -19.13
#